data_AF-A0A6V7XY30-F1
#
_entry.id   AF-A0A6V7XY30-F1
#
_cell.length_a   1.000
_cell.length_b   1.000
_cell.length_c   1.000
_cell.angle_alpha   90.00
_cell.angle_beta   90.00
_cell.angle_gamma   90.00
#
_symmetry.space_group_name_H-M   'P 1'
#
loop_
_entity.id
_entity.type
_entity.pdbx_description
1 polymer ?
#
loop_
_entity_poly.entity_id
_entity_poly.type
_entity_poly.pdbx_seq_one_letter_code
_entity_poly.pdbx_strand_id
1 'polypeptide(L)'
;MFIEEKLFCLERSLNDSMFVKRANVCEEQCFVSRNNLTGYVTQGCGSCPTNDTTECHECKEDYCNEESKVYKHCLADNDGICKTPFDAPCYLWRTPTNGGCGACPFFTCKECFTQRCNNETELPFYCFGFMARYKECNESNCYIAKIEEKVGGQKIQQYHYDCGRCPSDILDLSPYIKTKETTLLNKFKNLDMSKMQCAECSNSPACNADTYFEKQLFCWEKDVKKWTPTKGRRVCKESCFIGVEQIEMGFVQGCGKCPFALKKCVNCNTPYCNVINKLSTIKCHYFISKTKPFVKKEKICHPLYFRCYIAKDIFGRGNI
;
A
#
# COMPACT_ATOMS: atom_id res chain seq x y z
N MET A 1 -23.40 67.76 22.98
CA MET A 1 -22.15 66.99 23.12
C MET A 1 -22.15 65.96 22.01
N PHE A 2 -21.48 66.27 20.88
CA PHE A 2 -21.29 65.28 19.83
C PHE A 2 -20.10 64.42 20.27
N ILE A 3 -20.35 63.14 20.54
CA ILE A 3 -19.27 62.17 20.60
C ILE A 3 -18.91 61.95 19.13
N GLU A 4 -17.78 62.46 18.69
CA GLU A 4 -17.21 62.03 17.39
C GLU A 4 -16.97 60.52 17.51
N GLU A 5 -17.75 59.74 16.76
CA GLU A 5 -17.52 58.30 16.65
C GLU A 5 -16.13 58.11 16.05
N LYS A 6 -15.21 57.56 16.86
CA LYS A 6 -13.85 57.27 16.45
C LYS A 6 -13.83 55.85 15.90
N LEU A 7 -13.42 55.70 14.64
CA LEU A 7 -13.21 54.39 14.03
C LEU A 7 -11.78 53.92 14.30
N PHE A 8 -11.62 52.69 14.78
CA PHE A 8 -10.31 52.06 14.96
C PHE A 8 -10.09 50.98 13.91
N CYS A 9 -8.91 50.96 13.26
CA CYS A 9 -8.57 49.94 12.27
C CYS A 9 -7.32 49.15 12.69
N LEU A 10 -7.18 47.93 12.17
CA LEU A 10 -5.94 47.17 12.25
C LEU A 10 -4.89 47.78 11.30
N GLU A 11 -3.63 47.79 11.72
CA GLU A 11 -2.50 48.23 10.89
C GLU A 11 -1.48 47.12 10.67
N ARG A 12 -1.09 46.94 9.41
CA ARG A 12 0.01 46.05 9.01
C ARG A 12 0.72 46.61 7.78
N SER A 13 2.03 46.80 7.90
CA SER A 13 2.91 47.23 6.80
C SER A 13 3.57 46.03 6.11
N LEU A 14 4.08 46.24 4.88
CA LEU A 14 4.71 45.21 4.04
C LEU A 14 5.90 44.46 4.71
N ASN A 15 6.48 45.00 5.78
CA ASN A 15 7.67 44.45 6.44
C ASN A 15 7.44 43.97 7.89
N ASP A 16 6.22 44.06 8.43
CA ASP A 16 5.95 43.66 9.80
C ASP A 16 5.41 42.22 9.90
N SER A 17 6.14 41.38 10.64
CA SER A 17 5.76 39.99 10.95
C SER A 17 4.67 39.89 12.04
N MET A 18 4.34 40.99 12.72
CA MET A 18 3.30 41.08 13.75
C MET A 18 2.36 42.27 13.49
N PHE A 19 1.06 42.02 13.60
CA PHE A 19 0.03 43.07 13.62
C PHE A 19 0.14 43.82 14.94
N VAL A 20 0.21 45.14 14.90
CA VAL A 20 0.11 45.95 16.10
C VAL A 20 -1.31 46.50 16.15
N LYS A 21 -2.06 46.20 17.23
CA LYS A 21 -3.26 46.97 17.56
C LYS A 21 -2.81 48.38 17.94
N ARG A 22 -2.60 49.24 16.94
CA ARG A 22 -2.37 50.66 17.19
C ARG A 22 -3.72 51.32 17.35
N ALA A 23 -3.81 52.25 18.29
CA ALA A 23 -4.97 53.12 18.48
C ALA A 23 -4.95 54.27 17.46
N ASN A 24 -4.77 53.95 16.16
CA ASN A 24 -4.88 54.95 15.12
C ASN A 24 -6.36 55.13 14.79
N VAL A 25 -6.85 56.35 15.04
CA VAL A 25 -8.21 56.76 14.75
C VAL A 25 -8.28 57.06 13.26
N CYS A 26 -9.14 56.35 12.56
CA CYS A 26 -9.40 56.55 11.14
C CYS A 26 -10.63 57.44 10.96
N GLU A 27 -10.63 58.27 9.92
CA GLU A 27 -11.66 59.30 9.73
C GLU A 27 -12.95 58.75 9.11
N GLU A 28 -12.88 57.71 8.26
CA GLU A 28 -14.06 57.25 7.49
C GLU A 28 -14.23 55.73 7.40
N GLN A 29 -13.17 54.99 7.07
CA GLN A 29 -13.24 53.55 6.83
C GLN A 29 -11.88 52.86 7.02
N CYS A 30 -11.93 51.54 7.20
CA CYS A 30 -10.79 50.65 7.23
C CYS A 30 -10.66 49.88 5.91
N PHE A 31 -9.45 49.48 5.55
CA PHE A 31 -9.21 48.53 4.47
C PHE A 31 -8.31 47.36 4.89
N VAL A 32 -8.49 46.23 4.21
CA VAL A 32 -7.54 45.11 4.18
C VAL A 32 -7.35 44.69 2.74
N SER A 33 -6.10 44.55 2.32
CA SER A 33 -5.76 44.12 0.97
C SER A 33 -4.73 43.01 0.98
N ARG A 34 -4.81 42.11 0.00
CA ARG A 34 -3.79 41.10 -0.28
C ARG A 34 -3.26 41.28 -1.69
N ASN A 35 -1.95 41.33 -1.83
CA ASN A 35 -1.30 41.37 -3.14
C ASN A 35 -1.39 39.99 -3.83
N ASN A 36 -1.91 39.97 -5.06
CA ASN A 36 -2.11 38.76 -5.86
C ASN A 36 -0.79 38.04 -6.21
N LEU A 37 0.31 38.78 -6.38
CA LEU A 37 1.62 38.23 -6.78
C LEU A 37 2.43 37.73 -5.58
N THR A 38 2.51 38.52 -4.50
CA THR A 38 3.35 38.20 -3.35
C THR A 38 2.59 37.51 -2.22
N GLY A 39 1.27 37.72 -2.13
CA GLY A 39 0.43 37.23 -1.05
C GLY A 39 0.52 38.07 0.23
N TYR A 40 1.27 39.17 0.24
CA TYR A 40 1.38 40.07 1.39
C TYR A 40 0.06 40.76 1.70
N VAL A 41 -0.20 40.96 2.98
CA VAL A 41 -1.40 41.59 3.51
C VAL A 41 -1.06 42.96 4.06
N THR A 42 -1.84 43.96 3.65
CA THR A 42 -1.75 45.33 4.11
C THR A 42 -3.07 45.73 4.72
N GLN A 43 -3.04 46.34 5.91
CA GLN A 43 -4.22 46.80 6.64
C GLN A 43 -3.99 48.25 7.09
N GLY A 44 -5.03 49.08 7.04
CA GLY A 44 -4.96 50.45 7.55
C GLY A 44 -6.24 51.25 7.37
N CYS A 45 -6.13 52.56 7.58
CA CYS A 45 -7.19 53.54 7.35
C CYS A 45 -7.35 53.86 5.85
N GLY A 46 -8.57 54.22 5.45
CA GLY A 46 -8.88 54.74 4.12
C GLY A 46 -9.42 53.68 3.16
N SER A 47 -9.45 54.04 1.87
CA SER A 47 -9.96 53.17 0.81
C SER A 47 -8.91 52.20 0.29
N CYS A 48 -9.39 51.15 -0.37
CA CYS A 48 -8.58 50.17 -1.04
C CYS A 48 -7.60 50.80 -2.03
N PRO A 49 -6.37 50.27 -2.14
CA PRO A 49 -5.43 50.70 -3.16
C PRO A 49 -6.03 50.50 -4.55
N THR A 50 -5.89 51.47 -5.45
CA THR A 50 -6.38 51.41 -6.83
C THR A 50 -5.55 50.51 -7.76
N ASN A 51 -4.75 49.59 -7.20
CA ASN A 51 -3.86 48.73 -7.96
C ASN A 51 -4.55 47.41 -8.31
N ASP A 52 -4.64 47.08 -9.61
CA ASP A 52 -5.25 45.86 -10.16
C ASP A 52 -4.62 44.55 -9.63
N THR A 53 -3.45 44.63 -9.01
CA THR A 53 -2.74 43.48 -8.43
C THR A 53 -3.16 43.17 -6.99
N THR A 54 -4.20 43.81 -6.44
CA THR A 54 -4.64 43.60 -5.05
C THR A 54 -6.11 43.21 -4.96
N GLU A 55 -6.40 42.19 -4.16
CA GLU A 55 -7.74 41.95 -3.63
C GLU A 55 -7.92 42.80 -2.38
N CYS A 56 -9.08 43.44 -2.21
CA CYS A 56 -9.27 44.35 -1.11
C CYS A 56 -10.72 44.39 -0.61
N HIS A 57 -10.87 44.61 0.70
CA HIS A 57 -12.13 44.77 1.39
C HIS A 57 -12.12 46.04 2.23
N GLU A 58 -13.22 46.80 2.17
CA GLU A 58 -13.43 48.02 2.97
C GLU A 58 -14.58 47.82 3.95
N CYS A 59 -14.48 48.46 5.11
CA CYS A 59 -15.49 48.35 6.16
C CYS A 59 -15.46 49.56 7.11
N LYS A 60 -16.55 49.76 7.88
CA LYS A 60 -16.79 50.96 8.71
C LYS A 60 -17.05 50.67 10.19
N GLU A 61 -16.66 49.47 10.65
CA GLU A 61 -16.80 49.05 12.04
C GLU A 61 -15.42 48.95 12.70
N ASP A 62 -15.34 49.07 14.03
CA ASP A 62 -14.07 48.98 14.73
C ASP A 62 -13.38 47.63 14.49
N TYR A 63 -12.11 47.68 14.11
CA TYR A 63 -11.23 46.55 13.81
C TYR A 63 -11.78 45.58 12.76
N CYS A 64 -12.65 46.06 11.87
CA CYS A 64 -13.36 45.23 10.89
C CYS A 64 -12.48 44.67 9.76
N ASN A 65 -11.30 45.26 9.54
CA ASN A 65 -10.41 44.95 8.43
C ASN A 65 -9.50 43.75 8.73
N GLU A 66 -10.05 42.66 9.24
CA GLU A 66 -9.30 41.42 9.51
C GLU A 66 -8.77 40.75 8.23
N GLU A 67 -7.64 40.03 8.33
CA GLU A 67 -7.10 39.24 7.21
C GLU A 67 -8.12 38.20 6.68
N SER A 68 -9.04 37.75 7.53
CA SER A 68 -10.12 36.82 7.20
C SER A 68 -11.08 37.33 6.11
N LYS A 69 -11.09 38.65 5.85
CA LYS A 69 -11.96 39.28 4.85
C LYS A 69 -11.45 39.18 3.41
N VAL A 70 -10.19 38.77 3.22
CA VAL A 70 -9.59 38.53 1.90
C VAL A 70 -9.26 37.06 1.72
N TYR A 71 -9.31 36.56 0.48
CA TYR A 71 -8.99 35.18 0.18
C TYR A 71 -7.56 34.82 0.58
N LYS A 72 -7.37 33.57 1.03
CA LYS A 72 -6.06 32.96 1.19
C LYS A 72 -5.57 32.47 -0.17
N HIS A 73 -4.26 32.59 -0.40
CA HIS A 73 -3.64 32.05 -1.61
C HIS A 73 -2.95 30.72 -1.31
N CYS A 74 -3.15 29.76 -2.21
CA CYS A 74 -2.44 28.50 -2.23
C CYS A 74 -1.60 28.40 -3.52
N LEU A 75 -0.57 27.57 -3.49
CA LEU A 75 0.13 27.18 -4.69
C LEU A 75 -0.76 26.22 -5.50
N ALA A 76 -0.87 26.49 -6.79
CA ALA A 76 -1.56 25.65 -7.76
C ALA A 76 -0.53 25.07 -8.73
N ASP A 77 -1.02 24.19 -9.60
CA ASP A 77 -0.27 23.59 -10.69
C ASP A 77 0.60 24.60 -11.47
N ASN A 78 1.84 24.18 -11.80
CA ASN A 78 2.84 24.99 -12.54
C ASN A 78 3.21 26.33 -11.88
N ASP A 79 3.41 26.33 -10.56
CA ASP A 79 3.70 27.53 -9.76
C ASP A 79 2.60 28.60 -9.84
N GLY A 80 1.39 28.20 -10.26
CA GLY A 80 0.22 29.06 -10.29
C GLY A 80 -0.24 29.44 -8.88
N ILE A 81 -1.11 30.43 -8.80
CA ILE A 81 -1.74 30.83 -7.55
C ILE A 81 -3.25 30.65 -7.70
N CYS A 82 -3.86 29.91 -6.77
CA CYS A 82 -5.31 29.86 -6.64
C CYS A 82 -5.75 30.57 -5.35
N LYS A 83 -7.01 30.99 -5.32
CA LYS A 83 -7.64 31.68 -4.20
C LYS A 83 -8.67 30.78 -3.52
N THR A 84 -8.68 30.77 -2.19
CA THR A 84 -9.62 29.99 -1.38
C THR A 84 -10.08 30.80 -0.17
N PRO A 85 -11.30 30.60 0.37
CA PRO A 85 -11.73 31.26 1.60
C PRO A 85 -10.67 31.17 2.71
N PHE A 86 -10.59 32.18 3.57
CA PHE A 86 -9.52 32.28 4.58
C PHE A 86 -9.39 31.00 5.44
N ASP A 87 -10.52 30.43 5.85
CA ASP A 87 -10.57 29.22 6.68
C ASP A 87 -10.45 27.91 5.88
N ALA A 88 -10.59 27.96 4.55
CA ALA A 88 -10.47 26.78 3.70
C ALA A 88 -8.99 26.37 3.54
N PRO A 89 -8.64 25.08 3.58
CA PRO A 89 -7.25 24.67 3.48
C PRO A 89 -6.67 24.90 2.08
N CYS A 90 -5.34 24.86 1.99
CA CYS A 90 -4.61 24.50 0.79
C CYS A 90 -4.32 23.00 0.85
N TYR A 91 -4.24 22.33 -0.29
CA TYR A 91 -3.84 20.93 -0.33
C TYR A 91 -2.55 20.75 -1.14
N LEU A 92 -1.87 19.65 -0.85
CA LEU A 92 -0.70 19.19 -1.56
C LEU A 92 -0.81 17.70 -1.87
N TRP A 93 -0.65 17.33 -3.14
CA TRP A 93 -0.68 15.95 -3.60
C TRP A 93 0.45 15.69 -4.57
N ARG A 94 0.99 14.46 -4.49
CA ARG A 94 2.09 13.90 -5.28
C ARG A 94 1.68 13.60 -6.72
N THR A 95 1.39 14.66 -7.48
CA THR A 95 1.17 14.67 -8.93
C THR A 95 2.29 15.47 -9.62
N PRO A 96 2.47 15.38 -10.96
CA PRO A 96 3.44 16.20 -11.68
C PRO A 96 3.23 17.71 -11.50
N THR A 97 2.00 18.10 -11.16
CA THR A 97 1.59 19.47 -10.86
C THR A 97 1.17 19.49 -9.39
N ASN A 98 1.94 20.16 -8.54
CA ASN A 98 1.87 20.01 -7.09
C ASN A 98 0.90 21.03 -6.47
N GLY A 99 -0.24 20.56 -5.94
CA GLY A 99 -1.07 21.29 -4.97
C GLY A 99 -2.25 22.09 -5.54
N GLY A 100 -3.09 22.61 -4.63
CA GLY A 100 -4.23 23.44 -5.01
C GLY A 100 -5.01 24.01 -3.82
N CYS A 101 -6.20 24.53 -4.13
CA CYS A 101 -7.06 25.23 -3.18
C CYS A 101 -8.19 24.34 -2.68
N GLY A 102 -8.54 24.54 -1.41
CA GLY A 102 -9.65 23.86 -0.76
C GLY A 102 -9.24 22.53 -0.13
N ALA A 103 -10.27 21.75 0.21
CA ALA A 103 -10.10 20.45 0.84
C ALA A 103 -9.40 19.46 -0.10
N CYS A 104 -8.73 18.50 0.52
CA CYS A 104 -8.05 17.41 -0.13
C CYS A 104 -8.99 16.64 -1.08
N PRO A 105 -8.69 16.58 -2.39
CA PRO A 105 -9.58 15.88 -3.33
C PRO A 105 -9.47 14.34 -3.22
N PHE A 106 -8.44 13.82 -2.54
CA PHE A 106 -8.19 12.38 -2.37
C PHE A 106 -7.62 12.09 -0.98
N PHE A 107 -7.65 10.83 -0.54
CA PHE A 107 -7.13 10.44 0.78
C PHE A 107 -5.60 10.46 0.90
N THR A 108 -4.88 10.66 -0.21
CA THR A 108 -3.42 10.66 -0.28
C THR A 108 -2.87 12.06 -0.55
N CYS A 109 -3.42 13.05 0.14
CA CYS A 109 -2.94 14.43 0.11
C CYS A 109 -2.90 15.02 1.51
N LYS A 110 -2.16 16.11 1.63
CA LYS A 110 -1.94 16.84 2.87
C LYS A 110 -2.62 18.18 2.80
N GLU A 111 -3.36 18.53 3.83
CA GLU A 111 -3.95 19.86 3.99
C GLU A 111 -3.07 20.75 4.87
N CYS A 112 -3.08 22.04 4.60
CA CYS A 112 -2.45 23.04 5.43
C CYS A 112 -3.24 24.36 5.38
N PHE A 113 -3.18 25.15 6.46
CA PHE A 113 -4.12 26.25 6.67
C PHE A 113 -3.50 27.65 6.55
N THR A 114 -2.18 27.76 6.40
CA THR A 114 -1.49 29.05 6.30
C THR A 114 -1.27 29.46 4.84
N GLN A 115 -0.96 30.73 4.62
CA GLN A 115 -0.72 31.28 3.28
C GLN A 115 0.39 30.51 2.55
N ARG A 116 0.10 30.01 1.33
CA ARG A 116 1.07 29.28 0.47
C ARG A 116 1.82 28.16 1.18
N CYS A 117 1.16 27.50 2.13
CA CYS A 117 1.77 26.46 2.96
C CYS A 117 2.06 25.16 2.21
N ASN A 118 1.43 24.96 1.05
CA ASN A 118 1.56 23.76 0.23
C ASN A 118 2.78 23.83 -0.70
N ASN A 119 3.94 24.19 -0.14
CA ASN A 119 5.20 24.39 -0.87
C ASN A 119 6.23 23.27 -0.65
N GLU A 120 5.81 22.14 -0.07
CA GLU A 120 6.72 21.01 0.16
C GLU A 120 7.10 20.35 -1.17
N THR A 121 8.40 20.14 -1.37
CA THR A 121 8.95 19.49 -2.58
C THR A 121 9.07 17.98 -2.43
N GLU A 122 9.22 17.50 -1.19
CA GLU A 122 9.34 16.08 -0.87
C GLU A 122 8.04 15.56 -0.27
N LEU A 123 7.19 14.98 -1.11
CA LEU A 123 5.90 14.44 -0.68
C LEU A 123 6.00 12.98 -0.23
N PRO A 124 5.34 12.61 0.88
CA PRO A 124 5.32 11.24 1.34
C PRO A 124 4.62 10.36 0.31
N PHE A 125 4.99 9.10 0.31
CA PHE A 125 4.25 8.06 -0.37
C PHE A 125 3.14 7.56 0.53
N TYR A 126 2.16 6.87 -0.05
CA TYR A 126 1.05 6.32 0.69
C TYR A 126 0.92 4.83 0.38
N CYS A 127 0.88 4.01 1.42
CA CYS A 127 0.57 2.58 1.35
C CYS A 127 -0.70 2.29 2.15
N PHE A 128 -1.33 1.14 1.93
CA PHE A 128 -2.23 0.61 2.96
C PHE A 128 -1.41 0.16 4.17
N GLY A 129 -1.92 0.46 5.36
CA GLY A 129 -1.36 0.11 6.66
C GLY A 129 -2.41 -0.55 7.56
N PHE A 130 -2.46 -0.13 8.83
CA PHE A 130 -3.38 -0.69 9.83
C PHE A 130 -4.85 -0.68 9.34
N MET A 131 -5.50 -1.84 9.38
CA MET A 131 -6.91 -2.01 8.96
C MET A 131 -7.18 -1.46 7.55
N ALA A 132 -6.22 -1.58 6.63
CA ALA A 132 -6.29 -1.05 5.26
C ALA A 132 -6.56 0.46 5.18
N ARG A 133 -6.10 1.22 6.19
CA ARG A 133 -6.08 2.69 6.14
C ARG A 133 -4.84 3.18 5.41
N TYR A 134 -4.92 4.35 4.80
CA TYR A 134 -3.77 5.01 4.22
C TYR A 134 -2.73 5.32 5.32
N LYS A 135 -1.48 5.00 5.03
CA LYS A 135 -0.31 5.26 5.88
C LYS A 135 0.71 6.02 5.06
N GLU A 136 1.20 7.13 5.60
CA GLU A 136 2.33 7.88 5.04
C GLU A 136 3.63 7.08 5.17
N CYS A 137 4.43 7.10 4.11
CA CYS A 137 5.67 6.36 3.98
C CYS A 137 6.76 7.26 3.38
N ASN A 138 7.99 7.08 3.85
CA ASN A 138 9.14 7.82 3.32
C ASN A 138 9.63 7.25 1.98
N GLU A 139 9.21 6.04 1.62
CA GLU A 139 9.61 5.34 0.40
C GLU A 139 8.40 4.87 -0.42
N SER A 140 8.62 4.67 -1.72
CA SER A 140 7.60 4.25 -2.67
C SER A 140 7.16 2.80 -2.54
N ASN A 141 7.94 1.98 -1.84
CA ASN A 141 7.69 0.56 -1.70
C ASN A 141 6.56 0.35 -0.69
N CYS A 142 5.60 -0.48 -1.05
CA CYS A 142 4.58 -1.00 -0.16
C CYS A 142 4.62 -2.53 -0.22
N TYR A 143 4.25 -3.19 0.86
CA TYR A 143 4.06 -4.64 0.85
C TYR A 143 2.72 -5.07 1.43
N ILE A 144 2.28 -6.24 0.99
CA ILE A 144 1.13 -6.95 1.53
C ILE A 144 1.52 -8.41 1.81
N ALA A 145 1.26 -8.86 3.02
CA ALA A 145 1.55 -10.22 3.48
C ALA A 145 0.26 -10.94 3.87
N LYS A 146 0.14 -12.21 3.45
CA LYS A 146 -0.97 -13.08 3.82
C LYS A 146 -0.58 -13.94 5.01
N ILE A 147 -1.32 -13.82 6.09
CA ILE A 147 -1.10 -14.55 7.32
C ILE A 147 -2.17 -15.61 7.47
N GLU A 148 -1.74 -16.88 7.52
CA GLU A 148 -2.60 -18.05 7.67
C GLU A 148 -2.15 -18.85 8.90
N GLU A 149 -2.92 -18.79 9.99
CA GLU A 149 -2.63 -19.54 11.23
C GLU A 149 -3.78 -20.47 11.60
N LYS A 150 -3.46 -21.62 12.18
CA LYS A 150 -4.44 -22.58 12.70
C LYS A 150 -4.11 -22.92 14.15
N VAL A 151 -5.08 -22.75 15.05
CA VAL A 151 -5.00 -23.11 16.47
C VAL A 151 -6.31 -23.76 16.89
N GLY A 152 -6.26 -24.93 17.52
CA GLY A 152 -7.45 -25.53 18.16
C GLY A 152 -8.68 -25.74 17.25
N GLY A 153 -8.50 -25.88 15.94
CA GLY A 153 -9.60 -25.97 14.96
C GLY A 153 -10.03 -24.63 14.36
N GLN A 154 -9.68 -23.51 14.98
CA GLN A 154 -9.87 -22.17 14.45
C GLN A 154 -8.78 -21.85 13.40
N LYS A 155 -9.20 -21.36 12.23
CA LYS A 155 -8.31 -20.89 11.17
C LYS A 155 -8.45 -19.38 11.04
N ILE A 156 -7.33 -18.66 11.10
CA ILE A 156 -7.26 -17.23 10.81
C ILE A 156 -6.60 -17.05 9.45
N GLN A 157 -7.21 -16.20 8.63
CA GLN A 157 -6.65 -15.73 7.37
C GLN A 157 -6.83 -14.22 7.33
N GLN A 158 -5.73 -13.48 7.32
CA GLN A 158 -5.73 -12.01 7.32
C GLN A 158 -4.61 -11.47 6.44
N TYR A 159 -4.78 -10.23 5.99
CA TYR A 159 -3.75 -9.46 5.31
C TYR A 159 -3.12 -8.46 6.27
N HIS A 160 -1.80 -8.34 6.17
CA HIS A 160 -1.03 -7.29 6.80
C HIS A 160 -0.41 -6.42 5.71
N TYR A 161 -0.47 -5.12 5.91
CA TYR A 161 -0.05 -4.11 4.96
C TYR A 161 0.90 -3.15 5.66
N ASP A 162 2.00 -2.79 5.01
CA ASP A 162 2.85 -1.72 5.50
C ASP A 162 3.70 -1.10 4.39
N CYS A 163 4.38 -0.01 4.75
CA CYS A 163 5.46 0.61 3.99
C CYS A 163 6.66 -0.33 3.88
N GLY A 164 7.44 -0.15 2.81
CA GLY A 164 8.69 -0.85 2.58
C GLY A 164 8.53 -2.14 1.79
N ARG A 165 9.57 -2.97 1.90
CA ARG A 165 9.66 -4.27 1.23
C ARG A 165 9.16 -5.38 2.14
N CYS A 166 8.98 -6.57 1.57
CA CYS A 166 8.55 -7.73 2.33
C CYS A 166 9.54 -8.06 3.45
N PRO A 167 9.12 -8.03 4.72
CA PRO A 167 10.01 -8.22 5.84
C PRO A 167 10.55 -9.65 5.89
N SER A 168 11.78 -9.76 6.40
CA SER A 168 12.44 -11.04 6.71
C SER A 168 12.56 -11.27 8.22
N ASP A 169 12.21 -10.27 9.03
CA ASP A 169 12.33 -10.29 10.47
C ASP A 169 11.04 -10.78 11.15
N ILE A 170 11.11 -10.92 12.47
CA ILE A 170 9.97 -11.24 13.33
C ILE A 170 9.18 -9.96 13.62
N LEU A 171 7.86 -10.01 13.45
CA LEU A 171 6.94 -8.91 13.77
C LEU A 171 5.96 -9.28 14.89
N ASP A 172 5.62 -8.28 15.71
CA ASP A 172 4.51 -8.37 16.67
C ASP A 172 3.23 -7.82 16.04
N LEU A 173 2.36 -8.74 15.63
CA LEU A 173 1.03 -8.46 15.10
C LEU A 173 -0.09 -8.70 16.11
N SER A 174 0.24 -8.93 17.38
CA SER A 174 -0.76 -9.12 18.44
C SER A 174 -1.70 -7.92 18.63
N PRO A 175 -1.28 -6.63 18.47
CA PRO A 175 -2.21 -5.49 18.56
C PRO A 175 -3.31 -5.50 17.50
N TYR A 176 -3.12 -6.24 16.41
CA TYR A 176 -3.97 -6.23 15.22
C TYR A 176 -5.08 -7.27 15.30
N ILE A 177 -4.98 -8.23 16.22
CA ILE A 177 -5.88 -9.38 16.28
C ILE A 177 -6.77 -9.31 17.51
N LYS A 178 -8.06 -9.12 17.24
CA LYS A 178 -9.10 -9.20 18.26
C LYS A 178 -9.46 -10.66 18.51
N THR A 179 -8.74 -11.30 19.43
CA THR A 179 -9.07 -12.64 19.94
C THR A 179 -9.01 -12.65 21.46
N LYS A 180 -9.85 -13.48 22.08
CA LYS A 180 -9.77 -13.80 23.52
C LYS A 180 -8.83 -14.97 23.80
N GLU A 181 -8.33 -15.64 22.77
CA GLU A 181 -7.48 -16.83 22.89
C GLU A 181 -5.99 -16.44 23.06
N THR A 182 -5.42 -16.71 24.23
CA THR A 182 -4.07 -16.26 24.60
C THR A 182 -2.96 -16.98 23.82
N THR A 183 -3.18 -18.24 23.46
CA THR A 183 -2.29 -19.09 22.63
C THR A 183 -2.09 -18.48 21.25
N LEU A 184 -3.17 -18.02 20.65
CA LEU A 184 -3.19 -17.36 19.36
C LEU A 184 -2.48 -16.00 19.45
N LEU A 185 -2.81 -15.19 20.45
CA LEU A 185 -2.17 -13.89 20.68
C LEU A 185 -0.64 -14.00 20.76
N ASN A 186 -0.13 -15.00 21.50
CA ASN A 186 1.31 -15.23 21.64
C ASN A 186 2.00 -15.65 20.33
N LYS A 187 1.32 -16.39 19.45
CA LYS A 187 1.86 -16.69 18.11
C LYS A 187 2.05 -15.44 17.27
N PHE A 188 1.11 -14.51 17.34
CA PHE A 188 1.19 -13.26 16.58
C PHE A 188 2.19 -12.26 17.15
N LYS A 189 2.62 -12.41 18.41
CA LYS A 189 3.71 -11.60 18.98
C LYS A 189 5.07 -11.86 18.35
N ASN A 190 5.31 -13.10 17.92
CA ASN A 190 6.59 -13.54 17.37
C ASN A 190 6.37 -14.15 15.99
N LEU A 191 5.68 -13.42 15.10
CA LEU A 191 5.37 -13.91 13.78
C LEU A 191 6.59 -13.75 12.87
N ASP A 192 7.14 -14.88 12.43
CA ASP A 192 8.26 -14.91 11.49
C ASP A 192 7.77 -14.62 10.07
N MET A 193 7.98 -13.38 9.61
CA MET A 193 7.52 -12.93 8.29
C MET A 193 8.26 -13.58 7.13
N SER A 194 9.45 -14.14 7.37
CA SER A 194 10.18 -14.90 6.36
C SER A 194 9.45 -16.17 5.94
N LYS A 195 8.49 -16.65 6.75
CA LYS A 195 7.67 -17.84 6.48
C LYS A 195 6.33 -17.52 5.83
N MET A 196 5.98 -16.24 5.70
CA MET A 196 4.69 -15.79 5.17
C MET A 196 4.79 -15.46 3.69
N GLN A 197 3.65 -15.57 3.01
CA GLN A 197 3.55 -15.12 1.64
C GLN A 197 3.47 -13.60 1.60
N CYS A 198 4.30 -12.98 0.78
CA CYS A 198 4.35 -11.53 0.70
C CYS A 198 4.62 -11.07 -0.73
N ALA A 199 3.98 -9.95 -1.07
CA ALA A 199 4.13 -9.25 -2.34
C ALA A 199 4.51 -7.79 -2.11
N GLU A 200 5.36 -7.28 -2.98
CA GLU A 200 5.85 -5.89 -2.96
C GLU A 200 5.38 -5.17 -4.21
N CYS A 201 4.92 -3.94 -4.05
CA CYS A 201 4.58 -3.05 -5.15
C CYS A 201 5.19 -1.67 -4.90
N SER A 202 5.28 -0.88 -5.97
CA SER A 202 5.83 0.47 -5.89
C SER A 202 5.17 1.40 -6.92
N ASN A 203 5.47 2.69 -6.80
CA ASN A 203 5.14 3.72 -7.78
C ASN A 203 3.64 3.99 -7.98
N SER A 204 2.79 3.58 -7.03
CA SER A 204 1.37 3.96 -6.99
C SER A 204 0.86 4.00 -5.55
N PRO A 205 0.04 5.01 -5.17
CA PRO A 205 -0.53 5.07 -3.84
C PRO A 205 -1.39 3.85 -3.51
N ALA A 206 -1.20 3.29 -2.32
CA ALA A 206 -1.95 2.14 -1.80
C ALA A 206 -1.99 0.95 -2.78
N CYS A 207 -0.88 0.72 -3.49
CA CYS A 207 -0.76 -0.36 -4.47
C CYS A 207 -0.87 -1.76 -3.84
N ASN A 208 -0.61 -1.88 -2.54
CA ASN A 208 -0.58 -3.13 -1.79
C ASN A 208 -1.98 -3.60 -1.36
N ALA A 209 -2.95 -3.54 -2.27
CA ALA A 209 -4.31 -3.99 -2.03
C ALA A 209 -4.45 -5.52 -2.09
N ASP A 210 -5.53 -6.07 -1.52
CA ASP A 210 -5.83 -7.52 -1.59
C ASP A 210 -5.91 -8.02 -3.03
N THR A 211 -6.55 -7.23 -3.90
CA THR A 211 -6.68 -7.55 -5.34
C THR A 211 -5.34 -7.58 -6.04
N TYR A 212 -4.36 -6.82 -5.56
CA TYR A 212 -2.99 -6.90 -6.05
C TYR A 212 -2.36 -8.23 -5.63
N PHE A 213 -2.46 -8.60 -4.36
CA PHE A 213 -1.91 -9.86 -3.84
C PHE A 213 -2.48 -11.10 -4.55
N GLU A 214 -3.79 -11.20 -4.70
CA GLU A 214 -4.44 -12.39 -5.29
C GLU A 214 -4.11 -12.58 -6.78
N LYS A 215 -3.65 -11.53 -7.47
CA LYS A 215 -3.17 -11.60 -8.86
C LYS A 215 -1.71 -12.03 -8.98
N GLN A 216 -0.96 -12.08 -7.89
CA GLN A 216 0.46 -12.37 -7.94
C GLN A 216 0.74 -13.85 -8.22
N LEU A 217 1.81 -14.10 -8.97
CA LEU A 217 2.27 -15.44 -9.29
C LEU A 217 3.04 -16.04 -8.10
N PHE A 218 2.35 -16.81 -7.27
CA PHE A 218 3.00 -17.69 -6.28
C PHE A 218 3.12 -19.11 -6.84
N CYS A 219 4.24 -19.78 -6.56
CA CYS A 219 4.51 -21.14 -7.02
C CYS A 219 4.47 -22.13 -5.87
N TRP A 220 4.22 -23.42 -6.15
CA TRP A 220 4.61 -24.46 -5.20
C TRP A 220 6.13 -24.60 -5.16
N GLU A 221 6.68 -24.76 -3.97
CA GLU A 221 8.09 -25.00 -3.73
C GLU A 221 8.28 -26.36 -3.08
N LYS A 222 9.13 -27.18 -3.68
CA LYS A 222 9.44 -28.52 -3.20
C LYS A 222 10.84 -28.91 -3.64
N ASP A 223 11.69 -29.19 -2.67
CA ASP A 223 12.97 -29.85 -2.90
C ASP A 223 12.77 -31.37 -3.03
N VAL A 224 13.68 -32.02 -3.73
CA VAL A 224 13.70 -33.47 -3.94
C VAL A 224 13.47 -34.28 -2.65
N LYS A 225 14.15 -33.89 -1.56
CA LYS A 225 14.12 -34.60 -0.26
C LYS A 225 12.85 -34.35 0.54
N LYS A 226 12.03 -33.37 0.16
CA LYS A 226 10.79 -33.04 0.86
C LYS A 226 9.66 -33.91 0.32
N TRP A 227 8.79 -34.39 1.21
CA TRP A 227 7.63 -35.18 0.82
C TRP A 227 6.52 -34.30 0.24
N THR A 228 6.24 -33.17 0.90
CA THR A 228 5.12 -32.28 0.60
C THR A 228 5.61 -30.93 0.07
N PRO A 229 4.98 -30.38 -0.98
CA PRO A 229 5.24 -29.01 -1.41
C PRO A 229 4.75 -28.00 -0.38
N THR A 230 5.41 -26.85 -0.32
CA THR A 230 5.00 -25.67 0.44
C THR A 230 4.63 -24.54 -0.52
N LYS A 231 3.78 -23.61 -0.09
CA LYS A 231 3.49 -22.40 -0.86
C LYS A 231 4.75 -21.53 -0.91
N GLY A 232 5.06 -20.99 -2.09
CA GLY A 232 6.14 -20.03 -2.27
C GLY A 232 5.87 -18.74 -1.50
N ARG A 233 6.91 -18.20 -0.88
CA ARG A 233 6.82 -17.08 0.07
C ARG A 233 6.89 -15.71 -0.59
N ARG A 234 7.45 -15.65 -1.80
CA ARG A 234 7.63 -14.41 -2.57
C ARG A 234 7.03 -14.57 -3.94
N VAL A 235 6.67 -13.43 -4.53
CA VAL A 235 6.14 -13.37 -5.89
C VAL A 235 7.20 -13.86 -6.87
N CYS A 236 6.79 -14.78 -7.75
CA CYS A 236 7.63 -15.26 -8.82
C CYS A 236 7.55 -14.32 -10.02
N LYS A 237 8.70 -13.77 -10.44
CA LYS A 237 8.76 -12.78 -11.52
C LYS A 237 8.69 -13.38 -12.94
N GLU A 238 9.02 -14.66 -13.09
CA GLU A 238 9.07 -15.31 -14.41
C GLU A 238 7.91 -16.30 -14.62
N SER A 239 8.05 -17.52 -14.10
CA SER A 239 7.09 -18.61 -14.26
C SER A 239 7.28 -19.62 -13.13
N CYS A 240 6.30 -20.47 -12.87
CA CYS A 240 6.48 -21.62 -11.99
C CYS A 240 6.97 -22.82 -12.79
N PHE A 241 7.81 -23.66 -12.20
CA PHE A 241 8.27 -24.90 -12.82
C PHE A 241 7.97 -26.12 -11.96
N ILE A 242 7.80 -27.26 -12.63
CA ILE A 242 7.84 -28.59 -12.03
C ILE A 242 8.67 -29.51 -12.92
N GLY A 243 9.57 -30.30 -12.33
CA GLY A 243 10.40 -31.26 -13.04
C GLY A 243 10.80 -32.43 -12.17
N VAL A 244 11.55 -33.36 -12.75
CA VAL A 244 12.04 -34.55 -12.05
C VAL A 244 13.57 -34.51 -11.99
N GLU A 245 14.11 -34.65 -10.79
CA GLU A 245 15.55 -34.82 -10.57
C GLU A 245 15.92 -36.29 -10.80
N GLN A 246 17.07 -36.55 -11.42
CA GLN A 246 17.41 -37.88 -11.95
C GLN A 246 18.07 -38.81 -10.93
N ILE A 247 18.76 -38.28 -9.93
CA ILE A 247 19.57 -39.06 -8.99
C ILE A 247 18.67 -39.66 -7.91
N GLU A 248 17.90 -38.81 -7.22
CA GLU A 248 17.00 -39.19 -6.16
C GLU A 248 15.58 -39.51 -6.68
N MET A 249 15.35 -39.32 -7.99
CA MET A 249 14.08 -39.60 -8.66
C MET A 249 12.90 -38.81 -8.05
N GLY A 250 13.17 -37.66 -7.46
CA GLY A 250 12.19 -36.82 -6.78
C GLY A 250 11.61 -35.72 -7.66
N PHE A 251 10.42 -35.24 -7.32
CA PHE A 251 9.83 -34.05 -7.92
C PHE A 251 10.43 -32.78 -7.33
N VAL A 252 10.76 -31.83 -8.20
CA VAL A 252 11.20 -30.49 -7.83
C VAL A 252 10.20 -29.49 -8.35
N GLN A 253 9.76 -28.59 -7.48
CA GLN A 253 8.83 -27.50 -7.80
C GLN A 253 9.46 -26.19 -7.34
N GLY A 254 9.31 -25.13 -8.13
CA GLY A 254 9.80 -23.82 -7.71
C GLY A 254 9.40 -22.68 -8.63
N CYS A 255 9.99 -21.52 -8.34
CA CYS A 255 9.90 -20.31 -9.14
C CYS A 255 11.09 -20.21 -10.10
N GLY A 256 10.82 -19.76 -11.33
CA GLY A 256 11.79 -19.52 -12.38
C GLY A 256 11.59 -20.44 -13.59
N LYS A 257 12.47 -20.29 -14.58
CA LYS A 257 12.57 -21.22 -15.70
C LYS A 257 13.01 -22.60 -15.26
N CYS A 258 12.63 -23.61 -16.05
CA CYS A 258 13.07 -24.98 -15.85
C CYS A 258 14.61 -25.09 -15.78
N PRO A 259 15.17 -25.57 -14.65
CA PRO A 259 16.59 -25.83 -14.55
C PRO A 259 17.03 -26.94 -15.51
N PHE A 260 18.19 -26.78 -16.15
CA PHE A 260 18.75 -27.76 -17.10
C PHE A 260 18.97 -29.16 -16.49
N ALA A 261 19.19 -29.23 -15.17
CA ALA A 261 19.38 -30.49 -14.45
C ALA A 261 18.09 -31.34 -14.34
N LEU A 262 16.91 -30.74 -14.55
CA LEU A 262 15.64 -31.46 -14.40
C LEU A 262 15.18 -32.08 -15.72
N LYS A 263 14.63 -33.29 -15.64
CA LYS A 263 13.95 -33.95 -16.77
C LYS A 263 12.45 -33.75 -16.71
N LYS A 264 11.82 -33.82 -17.90
CA LYS A 264 10.39 -33.59 -18.10
C LYS A 264 9.90 -32.31 -17.42
N CYS A 265 10.76 -31.29 -17.39
CA CYS A 265 10.43 -30.06 -16.71
C CYS A 265 9.44 -29.25 -17.55
N VAL A 266 8.43 -28.69 -16.89
CA VAL A 266 7.36 -27.90 -17.49
C VAL A 266 7.23 -26.58 -16.75
N ASN A 267 7.09 -25.49 -17.50
CA ASN A 267 6.79 -24.17 -16.98
C ASN A 267 5.29 -23.85 -17.10
N CYS A 268 4.80 -22.96 -16.24
CA CYS A 268 3.43 -22.44 -16.28
C CYS A 268 3.32 -21.09 -15.56
N ASN A 269 2.28 -20.31 -15.90
CA ASN A 269 2.20 -18.88 -15.57
C ASN A 269 0.94 -18.48 -14.77
N THR A 270 0.31 -19.43 -14.08
CA THR A 270 -0.80 -19.14 -13.16
C THR A 270 -0.43 -19.52 -11.73
N PRO A 271 -0.99 -18.87 -10.69
CA PRO A 271 -0.65 -19.19 -9.31
C PRO A 271 -0.82 -20.68 -9.03
N TYR A 272 0.21 -21.29 -8.42
CA TYR A 272 0.23 -22.69 -8.00
C TYR A 272 0.03 -23.71 -9.12
N CYS A 273 0.30 -23.33 -10.37
CA CYS A 273 0.07 -24.17 -11.55
C CYS A 273 1.02 -25.36 -11.68
N ASN A 274 2.16 -25.34 -10.99
CA ASN A 274 3.24 -26.29 -11.12
C ASN A 274 2.98 -27.56 -10.30
N VAL A 275 1.87 -28.23 -10.59
CA VAL A 275 1.38 -29.44 -9.91
C VAL A 275 1.77 -30.71 -10.67
N ILE A 276 1.86 -31.85 -9.97
CA ILE A 276 2.33 -33.14 -10.51
C ILE A 276 1.58 -33.59 -11.77
N ASN A 277 0.28 -33.30 -11.88
CA ASN A 277 -0.52 -33.67 -13.06
C ASN A 277 -0.08 -32.98 -14.37
N LYS A 278 0.78 -31.95 -14.30
CA LYS A 278 1.42 -31.34 -15.47
C LYS A 278 2.53 -32.21 -16.07
N LEU A 279 3.06 -33.14 -15.28
CA LEU A 279 4.06 -34.11 -15.77
C LEU A 279 3.34 -35.25 -16.48
N SER A 280 3.81 -35.60 -17.67
CA SER A 280 3.29 -36.76 -18.41
C SER A 280 3.64 -38.07 -17.70
N THR A 281 2.61 -38.76 -17.20
CA THR A 281 2.71 -40.10 -16.59
C THR A 281 2.01 -41.13 -17.44
N ILE A 282 2.50 -42.36 -17.40
CA ILE A 282 1.81 -43.52 -17.99
C ILE A 282 0.94 -44.17 -16.93
N LYS A 283 -0.27 -44.58 -17.33
CA LYS A 283 -1.20 -45.37 -16.51
C LYS A 283 -0.99 -46.85 -16.76
N CYS A 284 -1.00 -47.61 -15.69
CA CYS A 284 -0.51 -48.98 -15.64
C CYS A 284 -1.60 -49.81 -14.97
N HIS A 285 -2.07 -50.87 -15.61
CA HIS A 285 -3.11 -51.73 -15.04
C HIS A 285 -2.47 -53.01 -14.54
N TYR A 286 -2.80 -53.42 -13.31
CA TYR A 286 -2.39 -54.71 -12.77
C TYR A 286 -3.61 -55.45 -12.22
N PHE A 287 -3.56 -56.78 -12.34
CA PHE A 287 -4.57 -57.67 -11.77
C PHE A 287 -4.13 -58.09 -10.37
N ILE A 288 -5.05 -57.97 -9.41
CA ILE A 288 -4.83 -58.51 -8.06
C ILE A 288 -5.25 -59.98 -8.08
N SER A 289 -4.29 -60.89 -7.93
CA SER A 289 -4.52 -62.34 -7.99
C SER A 289 -5.29 -62.91 -6.80
N LYS A 290 -5.47 -62.13 -5.72
CA LYS A 290 -6.00 -62.62 -4.44
C LYS A 290 -7.53 -62.69 -4.33
N THR A 291 -8.27 -62.13 -5.28
CA THR A 291 -9.76 -62.16 -5.25
C THR A 291 -10.31 -62.45 -6.64
N LYS A 292 -11.18 -63.46 -6.77
CA LYS A 292 -12.02 -63.65 -7.97
C LYS A 292 -13.38 -62.96 -7.74
N PRO A 293 -13.91 -62.20 -8.72
CA PRO A 293 -13.30 -61.88 -10.01
C PRO A 293 -12.12 -60.91 -9.87
N PHE A 294 -11.14 -61.01 -10.77
CA PHE A 294 -9.94 -60.19 -10.73
C PHE A 294 -10.30 -58.70 -10.84
N VAL A 295 -9.95 -57.92 -9.81
CA VAL A 295 -10.16 -56.47 -9.82
C VAL A 295 -9.00 -55.81 -10.55
N LYS A 296 -9.30 -55.16 -11.69
CA LYS A 296 -8.35 -54.31 -12.42
C LYS A 296 -8.11 -53.04 -11.61
N LYS A 297 -6.91 -52.83 -11.06
CA LYS A 297 -6.53 -51.57 -10.42
C LYS A 297 -5.61 -50.76 -11.35
N GLU A 298 -5.89 -49.46 -11.45
CA GLU A 298 -5.04 -48.48 -12.13
C GLU A 298 -3.96 -47.99 -11.16
N LYS A 299 -2.72 -47.94 -11.63
CA LYS A 299 -1.59 -47.29 -10.97
C LYS A 299 -0.97 -46.27 -11.92
N ILE A 300 -0.57 -45.12 -11.37
CA ILE A 300 0.17 -44.11 -12.10
C ILE A 300 1.66 -44.43 -11.94
N CYS A 301 2.36 -44.59 -13.06
CA CYS A 301 3.79 -44.85 -13.05
C CYS A 301 4.58 -43.55 -12.88
N HIS A 302 5.79 -43.65 -12.33
CA HIS A 302 6.65 -42.49 -12.10
C HIS A 302 6.94 -41.75 -13.42
N PRO A 303 6.88 -40.40 -13.46
CA PRO A 303 6.98 -39.65 -14.72
C PRO A 303 8.26 -39.90 -15.49
N LEU A 304 9.39 -40.25 -14.86
CA LEU A 304 10.63 -40.51 -15.59
C LEU A 304 10.57 -41.77 -16.49
N TYR A 305 9.76 -42.77 -16.14
CA TYR A 305 9.75 -44.03 -16.87
C TYR A 305 8.75 -44.00 -18.02
N PHE A 306 9.21 -44.50 -19.17
CA PHE A 306 8.36 -44.76 -20.34
C PHE A 306 7.69 -46.14 -20.30
N ARG A 307 7.92 -46.91 -19.23
CA ARG A 307 7.39 -48.26 -19.05
C ARG A 307 7.09 -48.51 -17.58
N CYS A 308 6.16 -49.42 -17.36
CA CYS A 308 5.59 -49.76 -16.06
C CYS A 308 6.21 -51.05 -15.58
N TYR A 309 7.04 -51.02 -14.54
CA TYR A 309 7.60 -52.24 -13.97
C TYR A 309 6.80 -52.63 -12.73
N ILE A 310 6.21 -53.83 -12.76
CA ILE A 310 5.68 -54.46 -11.55
C ILE A 310 6.86 -55.16 -10.89
N ALA A 311 7.38 -54.59 -9.81
CA ALA A 311 8.31 -55.32 -8.95
C ALA A 311 7.52 -56.45 -8.28
N LYS A 312 7.73 -57.68 -8.75
CA LYS A 312 7.31 -58.88 -8.03
C LYS A 312 8.31 -59.05 -6.89
N ASP A 313 7.84 -59.01 -5.65
CA ASP A 313 8.69 -59.35 -4.51
C ASP A 313 9.18 -60.81 -4.70
N ILE A 314 10.47 -60.96 -5.00
CA ILE A 314 11.11 -62.26 -5.22
C ILE A 314 11.28 -62.99 -3.88
N PHE A 315 11.17 -62.29 -2.75
CA PHE A 315 11.34 -62.88 -1.42
C PHE A 315 10.09 -63.56 -0.85
N GLY A 316 9.02 -63.70 -1.64
CA GLY A 316 7.93 -64.60 -1.28
C GLY A 316 7.33 -64.36 0.11
N ARG A 317 7.36 -63.12 0.63
CA ARG A 317 6.63 -62.76 1.86
C ARG A 317 5.16 -62.56 1.54
N GLY A 318 4.54 -63.62 1.04
CA GLY A 318 3.11 -63.82 1.21
C GLY A 318 2.88 -64.03 2.68
N ASN A 319 2.51 -62.96 3.40
CA ASN A 319 2.04 -63.09 4.76
C ASN A 319 0.79 -63.99 4.77
N ILE A 320 0.90 -65.01 5.62
CA ILE A 320 -0.17 -65.69 6.36
C ILE A 320 -1.10 -64.65 6.97
#